data_AF-A0A2D7GY46-F1
#
_entry.id   AF-A0A2D7GY46-F1
#
_cell.length_a   1.000
_cell.length_b   1.000
_cell.length_c   1.000
_cell.angle_alpha   90.00
_cell.angle_beta   90.00
_cell.angle_gamma   90.00
#
_symmetry.space_group_name_H-M   'P 1'
#
loop_
_entity.id
_entity.type
_entity.pdbx_description
1 polymer ?
#
loop_
_entity_poly.entity_id
_entity_poly.type
_entity_poly.pdbx_seq_one_letter_code
_entity_poly.pdbx_strand_id
1 'polypeptide(L)' 'MGLFDTIMGNASETSAEDVQEELSPILADNETVTSAFKLVRDLSVFTNKRLI' A
#
# COMPACT_ATOMS: atom_id res chain seq x y z
N MET A 1 -14.28 -13.27 6.52
CA MET A 1 -15.22 -13.04 7.65
C MET A 1 -14.72 -13.85 8.82
N GLY A 2 -13.86 -13.28 9.66
CA GLY A 2 -13.33 -13.99 10.82
C GLY A 2 -12.28 -13.14 11.51
N LEU A 3 -12.42 -12.91 12.81
CA LEU A 3 -11.50 -12.14 13.64
C LEU A 3 -10.04 -12.64 13.55
N PHE A 4 -9.84 -13.90 13.15
CA PHE A 4 -8.53 -14.51 12.93
C PHE A 4 -7.86 -14.11 11.60
N ASP A 5 -8.63 -13.84 10.52
CA ASP A 5 -8.07 -13.26 9.27
C ASP A 5 -7.54 -11.85 9.52
N THR A 6 -8.23 -11.11 10.41
CA THR A 6 -7.87 -9.75 10.79
C THR A 6 -6.54 -9.70 11.56
N ILE A 7 -6.17 -10.76 12.29
CA ILE A 7 -4.94 -10.81 13.08
C ILE A 7 -3.72 -11.20 12.23
N MET A 8 -3.89 -12.11 11.26
CA MET A 8 -2.84 -12.49 10.29
C MET A 8 -2.54 -11.39 9.26
N GLY A 9 -3.48 -10.47 9.02
CA GLY A 9 -3.35 -9.34 8.09
C GLY A 9 -2.88 -8.02 8.72
N ASN A 10 -2.43 -8.02 9.98
CA ASN A 10 -2.10 -6.79 10.72
C ASN A 10 -0.88 -6.02 10.17
N ALA A 11 -0.08 -6.60 9.27
CA ALA A 11 0.90 -5.88 8.46
C ALA A 11 1.24 -6.77 7.26
N SER A 12 0.28 -6.97 6.37
CA SER A 12 0.59 -7.67 5.12
C SER A 12 1.28 -6.68 4.18
N GLU A 13 2.49 -7.00 3.76
CA GLU A 13 3.11 -6.37 2.59
C GLU A 13 2.13 -6.52 1.42
N THR A 14 1.64 -5.40 0.90
CA THR A 14 0.73 -5.42 -0.25
C THR A 14 1.55 -5.25 -1.52
N SER A 15 1.09 -5.82 -2.62
CA SER A 15 1.76 -5.70 -3.92
C SER A 15 1.97 -4.22 -4.26
N ALA A 16 3.24 -3.83 -4.43
CA ALA A 16 3.61 -2.49 -4.84
C ALA A 16 3.07 -2.17 -6.25
N GLU A 17 2.95 -3.18 -7.11
CA GLU A 17 2.42 -3.07 -8.48
C GLU A 17 0.91 -2.76 -8.45
N ASP A 18 0.15 -3.45 -7.62
CA ASP A 18 -1.29 -3.23 -7.48
C ASP A 18 -1.57 -1.83 -6.94
N VAL A 19 -0.79 -1.40 -5.94
CA VAL A 19 -0.88 -0.04 -5.37
C VAL A 19 -0.44 1.03 -6.36
N GLN A 20 0.57 0.74 -7.19
CA GLN A 20 1.00 1.64 -8.27
C GLN A 20 -0.12 1.87 -9.28
N GLU A 21 -0.86 0.82 -9.66
CA GLU A 21 -1.99 0.93 -10.57
C GLU A 21 -3.15 1.71 -9.94
N GLU A 22 -3.51 1.39 -8.69
CA GLU A 22 -4.60 2.04 -7.96
C GLU A 22 -4.35 3.54 -7.72
N LEU A 23 -3.13 3.90 -7.34
CA LEU A 23 -2.76 5.30 -7.03
C LEU A 23 -2.30 6.09 -8.27
N SER A 24 -2.13 5.45 -9.43
CA SER A 24 -1.70 6.09 -10.69
C SER A 24 -2.35 7.45 -10.98
N PRO A 25 -3.67 7.67 -10.76
CA PRO A 25 -4.32 8.96 -11.01
C PRO A 25 -3.89 10.12 -10.12
N ILE A 26 -3.27 9.84 -8.96
CA ILE A 26 -2.86 10.84 -7.95
C ILE A 26 -1.35 10.93 -7.75
N LEU A 27 -0.60 10.00 -8.33
CA LEU A 27 0.86 10.02 -8.33
C LEU A 27 1.35 11.11 -9.29
N ALA A 28 2.43 11.79 -8.90
CA ALA A 28 3.08 12.74 -9.77
C ALA A 28 3.82 12.05 -10.92
N ASP A 29 4.14 12.79 -11.98
CA ASP A 29 4.95 12.26 -13.07
C ASP A 29 6.27 11.66 -12.56
N ASN A 30 6.60 10.45 -13.01
CA ASN A 30 7.77 9.68 -12.57
C ASN A 30 7.81 9.38 -11.05
N GLU A 31 6.66 9.37 -10.38
CA GLU A 31 6.54 8.85 -9.01
C GLU A 31 6.25 7.35 -9.05
N THR A 32 7.06 6.56 -8.33
CA THR A 32 6.99 5.10 -8.35
C THR A 32 6.87 4.56 -6.92
N VAL A 33 5.91 3.67 -6.70
CA VAL A 33 5.73 2.94 -5.45
C VAL A 33 6.89 1.96 -5.27
N THR A 34 7.59 2.09 -4.15
CA THR A 34 8.73 1.24 -3.77
C THR A 34 8.28 0.12 -2.84
N SER A 35 7.39 0.43 -1.89
CA SER A 35 6.83 -0.55 -0.95
C SER A 35 5.49 -0.06 -0.44
N ALA A 36 4.60 -0.98 -0.08
CA ALA A 36 3.31 -0.64 0.48
C ALA A 36 2.91 -1.63 1.59
N PHE A 37 2.41 -1.08 2.69
CA PHE A 37 2.03 -1.85 3.88
C PHE A 37 0.59 -1.54 4.25
N LYS A 38 -0.22 -2.59 4.38
CA LYS A 38 -1.61 -2.46 4.83
C LYS A 38 -1.71 -2.79 6.31
N LEU A 39 -2.21 -1.85 7.10
CA LEU A 39 -2.45 -1.97 8.53
C LEU A 39 -3.97 -1.91 8.79
N VAL A 40 -4.62 -3.08 8.71
CA VAL A 40 -6.09 -3.25 8.86
C VAL A 40 -6.91 -2.46 7.83
N ARG A 41 -7.02 -1.14 8.00
CA ARG A 41 -7.72 -0.20 7.10
C ARG A 41 -6.76 0.82 6.47
N ASP A 42 -5.65 1.09 7.12
CA ASP A 42 -4.73 2.13 6.69
C ASP A 42 -3.73 1.51 5.70
N LEU A 43 -3.28 2.34 4.76
CA LEU A 43 -2.27 1.99 3.79
C LEU A 43 -1.13 2.98 3.94
N SER A 44 0.07 2.49 4.22
CA SER A 44 1.30 3.28 4.18
C SER A 44 2.07 2.95 2.91
N VAL A 45 2.25 3.93 2.04
CA VAL A 45 2.90 3.75 0.73
C VAL A 45 4.17 4.57 0.67
N PHE A 46 5.29 3.87 0.49
CA PHE A 46 6.58 4.48 0.28
C PHE A 46 6.81 4.63 -1.23
N THR A 47 6.91 5.87 -1.70
CA THR A 47 7.32 6.17 -3.08
C THR A 47 8.76 6.67 -3.11
N ASN A 48 9.32 6.81 -4.31
CA ASN A 48 10.62 7.46 -4.52
C ASN A 48 10.62 8.97 -4.16
N LYS A 49 9.48 9.57 -3.82
CA LYS A 49 9.35 11.01 -3.53
C LYS A 49 8.81 11.32 -2.14
N ARG A 50 7.89 10.51 -1.61
CA ARG A 50 7.19 10.78 -0.36
C ARG A 50 6.62 9.51 0.27
N LEU A 51 6.21 9.66 1.53
CA LEU A 51 5.31 8.72 2.21
C LEU A 51 3.88 9.22 2.02
N ILE A 52 2.99 8.30 1.65
CA ILE A 52 1.54 8.50 1.57
C ILE A 52 0.90 7.66 2.68
#